data_AF-A0A251SAM1-F1
#
_entry.id   AF-A0A251SAM1-F1
#
_cell.length_a   1.000
_cell.length_b   1.000
_cell.length_c   1.000
_cell.angle_alpha   90.00
_cell.angle_beta   90.00
_cell.angle_gamma   90.00
#
_symmetry.space_group_name_H-M   'P 1'
#
loop_
_entity.id
_entity.type
_entity.pdbx_description
1 polymer ?
#
loop_
_entity_poly.entity_id
_entity_poly.type
_entity_poly.pdbx_seq_one_letter_code
_entity_poly.pdbx_strand_id
1 'polypeptide(L)'
;MVTRLQNGTKLKKILQDSKDSVTESEIRNRMQPLTEQLMNTVNHLHTIFETHVFIAVCRGYWDRMGQDVLSFLENRKENKSVYKGSRVAVSILDDTFASQMQKLLGNALQEKDLEPPRSIVEVRSMLCKDTGSSSHKKNSYFY
;
A
#
# COMPACT_ATOMS: atom_id res chain seq x y z
N MET A 1 26.99 -0.93 15.34
CA MET A 1 26.05 0.13 14.91
C MET A 1 24.64 -0.42 14.97
N VAL A 2 23.83 -0.01 15.94
CA VAL A 2 22.40 -0.37 15.98
C VAL A 2 21.68 0.60 15.07
N THR A 3 21.20 0.14 13.93
CA THR A 3 20.36 0.94 13.02
C THR A 3 19.09 1.28 13.78
N ARG A 4 18.99 2.51 14.31
CA ARG A 4 17.74 3.04 14.86
C ARG A 4 16.74 3.09 13.70
N LEU A 5 15.89 2.08 13.63
CA LEU A 5 14.78 1.99 12.69
C LEU A 5 13.92 3.24 12.87
N GLN A 6 14.00 4.19 11.93
CA GLN A 6 13.29 5.46 12.02
C GLN A 6 11.80 5.17 12.17
N ASN A 7 11.22 5.54 13.31
CA ASN A 7 9.83 5.23 13.61
C ASN A 7 8.86 5.90 12.62
N GLY A 8 9.29 6.93 11.89
CA GLY A 8 8.49 7.64 10.88
C GLY A 8 8.26 6.87 9.58
N THR A 9 9.03 5.80 9.30
CA THR A 9 8.86 4.99 8.07
C THR A 9 8.25 3.62 8.33
N LYS A 10 7.85 3.34 9.58
CA LYS A 10 7.06 2.15 9.91
C LYS A 10 5.61 2.38 9.51
N LEU A 11 5.17 1.70 8.45
CA LEU A 11 3.81 1.81 7.91
C LEU A 11 2.73 1.60 8.97
N LYS A 12 2.88 0.56 9.82
CA LYS A 12 1.96 0.31 10.95
C LYS A 12 1.83 1.50 11.89
N LYS A 13 2.92 2.25 12.11
CA LYS A 13 2.92 3.43 12.98
C LYS A 13 2.23 4.62 12.31
N ILE A 14 2.51 4.86 11.02
CA ILE A 14 1.83 5.90 10.23
C ILE A 14 0.31 5.70 10.28
N LEU A 15 -0.15 4.46 10.10
CA LEU A 15 -1.56 4.08 10.15
C LEU A 15 -2.13 4.13 11.58
N GLN A 16 -1.34 3.79 12.59
CA GLN A 16 -1.76 3.89 13.99
C GLN A 16 -1.96 5.34 14.43
N ASP A 17 -1.05 6.22 14.04
CA ASP A 17 -1.10 7.64 14.40
C ASP A 17 -2.24 8.36 13.65
N SER A 18 -2.81 7.77 12.58
CA SER A 18 -3.89 8.36 11.78
C SER A 18 -5.31 8.09 12.32
N LYS A 19 -5.42 7.77 13.62
CA LYS A 19 -6.64 7.29 14.27
C LYS A 19 -7.70 8.38 14.50
N ASP A 20 -7.30 9.64 14.57
CA ASP A 20 -8.17 10.78 14.90
C ASP A 20 -8.47 11.60 13.64
N SER A 21 -9.64 11.37 13.04
CA SER A 21 -10.22 12.13 11.90
C SER A 21 -9.24 12.57 10.81
N VAL A 22 -8.36 11.68 10.38
CA VAL A 22 -7.29 12.08 9.46
C VAL A 22 -7.81 12.25 8.04
N THR A 23 -7.61 13.45 7.49
CA THR A 23 -7.98 13.75 6.09
C THR A 23 -7.02 13.03 5.14
N GLU A 24 -7.45 12.75 3.90
CA GLU A 24 -6.59 12.03 2.93
C GLU A 24 -5.24 12.72 2.70
N SER A 25 -5.23 14.05 2.79
CA SER A 25 -4.03 14.90 2.73
C SER A 25 -3.02 14.60 3.85
N GLU A 26 -3.49 14.39 5.08
CA GLU A 26 -2.61 14.10 6.22
C GLU A 26 -2.01 12.71 6.14
N ILE A 27 -2.76 11.71 5.62
CA ILE A 27 -2.21 10.38 5.35
C ILE A 27 -1.14 10.47 4.29
N ARG A 28 -1.39 11.22 3.22
CA ARG A 28 -0.41 11.45 2.16
C ARG A 28 0.86 12.13 2.70
N ASN A 29 0.71 13.16 3.53
CA ASN A 29 1.85 13.83 4.17
C ASN A 29 2.68 12.89 5.05
N ARG A 30 2.03 11.96 5.77
CA ARG A 30 2.72 10.99 6.61
C ARG A 30 3.33 9.83 5.82
N MET A 31 2.78 9.50 4.67
CA MET A 31 3.35 8.54 3.73
C MET A 31 4.55 9.13 2.97
N GLN A 32 4.65 10.46 2.84
CA GLN A 32 5.71 11.11 2.05
C GLN A 32 7.14 10.69 2.43
N PRO A 33 7.55 10.65 3.73
CA PRO A 33 8.90 10.21 4.09
C PRO A 33 9.15 8.75 3.73
N LEU A 34 8.12 7.91 3.85
CA LEU A 34 8.20 6.50 3.45
C LEU A 34 8.35 6.36 1.94
N THR A 35 7.55 7.08 1.15
CA THR A 35 7.62 7.03 -0.31
C THR A 35 8.94 7.58 -0.83
N GLU A 36 9.47 8.65 -0.23
CA GLU A 36 10.77 9.20 -0.60
C GLU A 36 11.91 8.23 -0.29
N GLN A 37 11.89 7.60 0.88
CA GLN A 37 12.86 6.56 1.24
C GLN A 37 12.77 5.36 0.28
N LEU A 38 11.55 4.93 -0.07
CA LEU A 38 11.32 3.86 -1.04
C LEU A 38 11.88 4.22 -2.41
N MET A 39 11.56 5.41 -2.93
CA MET A 39 12.06 5.87 -4.22
C MET A 39 13.59 5.89 -4.24
N ASN A 40 14.24 6.44 -3.21
CA ASN A 40 15.69 6.48 -3.12
C ASN A 40 16.30 5.07 -3.08
N THR A 41 15.68 4.16 -2.33
CA THR A 41 16.11 2.75 -2.25
C THR A 41 15.96 2.07 -3.61
N VAL A 42 14.79 2.17 -4.24
CA VAL A 42 14.49 1.57 -5.56
C VAL A 42 15.45 2.10 -6.62
N ASN A 43 15.69 3.41 -6.68
CA ASN A 43 16.65 4.00 -7.61
C ASN A 43 18.06 3.43 -7.41
N HIS A 44 18.51 3.29 -6.16
CA HIS A 44 19.82 2.71 -5.88
C HIS A 44 19.89 1.23 -6.29
N LEU A 45 18.89 0.43 -5.95
CA LEU A 45 18.85 -0.99 -6.32
C LEU A 45 18.89 -1.20 -7.83
N HIS A 46 18.23 -0.33 -8.61
CA HIS A 46 18.27 -0.37 -10.07
C HIS A 46 19.68 -0.17 -10.64
N THR A 47 20.56 0.54 -9.95
CA THR A 47 21.95 0.74 -10.40
C THR A 47 22.86 -0.46 -10.14
N ILE A 48 22.44 -1.40 -9.28
CA ILE A 48 23.27 -2.51 -8.81
C ILE A 48 22.77 -3.85 -9.34
N PHE A 49 21.45 -4.04 -9.39
CA PHE A 49 20.84 -5.32 -9.73
C PHE A 49 20.51 -5.43 -11.21
N GLU A 50 20.65 -6.65 -11.73
CA GLU A 50 20.05 -7.00 -13.01
C GLU A 50 18.52 -6.84 -12.96
N THR A 51 17.91 -6.54 -14.11
CA THR A 51 16.49 -6.24 -14.24
C THR A 51 15.58 -7.24 -13.53
N HIS A 52 15.83 -8.53 -13.68
CA HIS A 52 14.99 -9.57 -13.08
C HIS A 52 15.09 -9.60 -11.54
N VAL A 53 16.29 -9.41 -10.99
CA VAL A 53 16.53 -9.32 -9.53
C VAL A 53 15.90 -8.04 -8.99
N PHE A 54 16.07 -6.92 -9.69
CA PHE A 54 15.46 -5.65 -9.34
C PHE A 54 13.93 -5.76 -9.24
N ILE A 55 13.27 -6.34 -10.26
CA ILE A 55 11.82 -6.57 -10.25
C ILE A 55 11.41 -7.44 -9.05
N ALA A 56 12.10 -8.56 -8.82
CA ALA A 56 11.79 -9.45 -7.71
C ALA A 56 11.90 -8.75 -6.35
N VAL A 57 12.92 -7.91 -6.16
CA VAL A 57 13.12 -7.14 -4.92
C VAL A 57 12.05 -6.05 -4.75
N CYS A 58 11.71 -5.30 -5.80
CA CYS A 58 10.62 -4.32 -5.76
C CYS A 58 9.28 -4.98 -5.38
N ARG A 59 8.95 -6.10 -6.01
CA ARG A 59 7.75 -6.88 -5.67
C ARG A 59 7.79 -7.41 -4.24
N GLY A 60 8.96 -7.83 -3.75
CA GLY A 60 9.15 -8.25 -2.37
C GLY A 60 8.90 -7.13 -1.35
N TYR A 61 9.39 -5.92 -1.61
CA TYR A 61 9.09 -4.76 -0.77
C TYR A 61 7.61 -4.39 -0.79
N TRP A 62 7.00 -4.38 -1.96
CA TRP A 62 5.57 -4.10 -2.12
C TRP A 62 4.72 -5.12 -1.35
N ASP A 63 5.03 -6.42 -1.48
CA ASP A 63 4.33 -7.47 -0.74
C ASP A 63 4.51 -7.32 0.78
N ARG A 64 5.74 -7.02 1.24
CA ARG A 64 6.02 -6.82 2.66
C ARG A 64 5.22 -5.65 3.25
N MET A 65 5.09 -4.56 2.52
CA MET A 65 4.29 -3.42 2.96
C MET A 65 2.79 -3.76 2.97
N GLY A 66 2.31 -4.50 1.96
CA GLY A 66 0.94 -5.03 1.98
C GLY A 66 0.66 -5.90 3.20
N GLN A 67 1.59 -6.76 3.62
CA GLN A 67 1.47 -7.55 4.85
C GLN A 67 1.39 -6.67 6.11
N ASP A 68 2.15 -5.56 6.15
CA ASP A 68 2.10 -4.63 7.26
C ASP A 68 0.73 -3.92 7.37
N VAL A 69 0.13 -3.55 6.23
CA VAL A 69 -1.25 -3.03 6.18
C VAL A 69 -2.26 -4.09 6.59
N LEU A 70 -2.13 -5.32 6.06
CA LEU A 70 -3.04 -6.42 6.37
C LEU A 70 -3.09 -6.71 7.87
N SER A 71 -1.91 -6.86 8.48
CA SER A 71 -1.76 -7.06 9.92
C SER A 71 -2.35 -5.89 10.71
N PHE A 72 -2.25 -4.65 10.22
CA PHE A 72 -2.87 -3.50 10.87
C PHE A 72 -4.41 -3.56 10.81
N LEU A 73 -4.98 -3.94 9.66
CA LEU A 73 -6.42 -4.08 9.45
C LEU A 73 -7.02 -5.21 10.29
N GLU A 74 -6.35 -6.36 10.35
CA GLU A 74 -6.79 -7.52 11.15
C GLU A 74 -6.94 -7.21 12.64
N ASN A 75 -6.08 -6.34 13.16
CA ASN A 75 -6.11 -5.89 14.54
C ASN A 75 -7.19 -4.80 14.81
N ARG A 76 -7.86 -4.28 13.78
CA ARG A 76 -8.77 -3.12 13.88
C ARG A 76 -10.06 -3.26 13.08
N LYS A 77 -10.60 -4.48 12.99
CA LYS A 77 -11.74 -4.87 12.12
C LYS A 77 -13.00 -4.00 12.23
N GLU A 78 -13.21 -3.25 13.31
CA GLU A 78 -14.44 -2.46 13.57
C GLU A 78 -14.34 -0.94 13.27
N ASN A 79 -13.16 -0.43 12.89
CA ASN A 79 -12.95 1.03 12.76
C ASN A 79 -13.10 1.53 11.32
N LYS A 80 -14.27 2.05 10.92
CA LYS A 80 -14.50 2.57 9.54
C LYS A 80 -13.49 3.63 9.08
N SER A 81 -13.01 4.50 9.98
CA SER A 81 -11.96 5.49 9.67
C SER A 81 -10.61 4.83 9.29
N VAL A 82 -10.29 3.70 9.92
CA VAL A 82 -9.10 2.89 9.62
C VAL A 82 -9.16 2.31 8.21
N TYR A 83 -10.34 1.89 7.75
CA TYR A 83 -10.52 1.40 6.37
C TYR A 83 -10.30 2.51 5.35
N LYS A 84 -10.86 3.72 5.57
CA LYS A 84 -10.64 4.85 4.66
C LYS A 84 -9.15 5.20 4.56
N GLY A 85 -8.48 5.30 5.70
CA GLY A 85 -7.07 5.67 5.70
C GLY A 85 -6.14 4.61 5.10
N SER A 86 -6.47 3.33 5.35
CA SER A 86 -5.72 2.21 4.77
C SER A 86 -5.92 2.11 3.26
N ARG A 87 -7.10 2.45 2.72
CA ARG A 87 -7.31 2.53 1.26
C ARG A 87 -6.40 3.55 0.60
N VAL A 88 -6.26 4.73 1.20
CA VAL A 88 -5.36 5.78 0.70
C VAL A 88 -3.91 5.32 0.74
N ALA A 89 -3.48 4.72 1.86
CA ALA A 89 -2.12 4.21 2.00
C ALA A 89 -1.77 3.13 0.96
N VAL A 90 -2.69 2.19 0.71
CA VAL A 90 -2.50 1.13 -0.30
C VAL A 90 -2.40 1.72 -1.72
N SER A 91 -3.26 2.68 -2.06
CA SER A 91 -3.18 3.38 -3.34
C SER A 91 -1.82 4.07 -3.54
N ILE A 92 -1.31 4.74 -2.50
CA ILE A 92 0.00 5.40 -2.55
C ILE A 92 1.12 4.39 -2.78
N LEU A 93 1.06 3.21 -2.14
CA LEU A 93 2.05 2.15 -2.34
C LEU A 93 2.01 1.62 -3.77
N ASP A 94 0.82 1.30 -4.27
CA ASP A 94 0.62 0.80 -5.62
C ASP A 94 1.16 1.79 -6.66
N ASP A 95 0.79 3.06 -6.54
CA ASP A 95 1.27 4.13 -7.42
C ASP A 95 2.79 4.30 -7.33
N THR A 96 3.37 4.22 -6.13
CA THR A 96 4.82 4.38 -5.93
C THR A 96 5.59 3.26 -6.62
N PHE A 97 5.25 2.00 -6.36
CA PHE A 97 5.97 0.88 -6.98
C PHE A 97 5.74 0.82 -8.49
N ALA A 98 4.49 0.94 -8.95
CA ALA A 98 4.18 0.90 -10.38
C ALA A 98 4.87 2.02 -11.15
N SER A 99 4.79 3.27 -10.66
CA SER A 99 5.43 4.41 -11.35
C SER A 99 6.95 4.34 -11.35
N GLN A 100 7.58 3.93 -10.23
CA GLN A 100 9.04 3.81 -10.19
C GLN A 100 9.56 2.68 -11.08
N MET A 101 8.91 1.51 -11.05
CA MET A 101 9.29 0.38 -11.91
C MET A 101 9.10 0.75 -13.38
N GLN A 102 7.97 1.36 -13.74
CA GLN A 102 7.72 1.81 -15.12
C GLN A 102 8.71 2.87 -15.57
N LYS A 103 9.04 3.85 -14.72
CA LYS A 103 10.00 4.92 -15.03
C LYS A 103 11.41 4.38 -15.30
N LEU A 104 11.85 3.40 -14.51
CA LEU A 104 13.22 2.89 -14.57
C LEU A 104 13.41 1.84 -15.65
N LEU A 105 12.42 0.96 -15.85
CA LEU A 105 12.53 -0.17 -16.77
C LEU A 105 11.88 0.08 -18.13
N GLY A 106 10.91 1.00 -18.21
CA GLY A 106 10.21 1.34 -19.45
C GLY A 106 9.68 0.10 -20.16
N ASN A 107 10.14 -0.12 -21.38
CA ASN A 107 9.71 -1.23 -22.24
C ASN A 107 10.20 -2.61 -21.78
N ALA A 108 11.17 -2.68 -20.86
CA ALA A 108 11.64 -3.95 -20.31
C ALA A 108 10.68 -4.54 -19.26
N LEU A 109 9.73 -3.74 -18.77
CA LEU A 109 8.75 -4.15 -17.78
C LEU A 109 7.55 -4.83 -18.46
N GLN A 110 7.19 -6.02 -17.99
CA GLN A 110 6.01 -6.74 -18.49
C GLN A 110 4.79 -6.45 -17.61
N GLU A 111 3.59 -6.60 -18.17
CA GLU A 111 2.34 -6.39 -17.42
C GLU A 111 2.25 -7.26 -16.16
N LYS A 112 2.70 -8.51 -16.25
CA LYS A 112 2.76 -9.46 -15.12
C LYS A 112 3.67 -9.00 -13.97
N ASP A 113 4.63 -8.13 -14.26
CA ASP A 113 5.58 -7.62 -13.26
C ASP A 113 4.95 -6.51 -12.40
N LEU A 114 3.89 -5.87 -12.93
CA LEU A 114 3.07 -4.87 -12.24
C LEU A 114 1.84 -5.47 -11.54
N GLU A 115 1.60 -6.77 -11.69
CA GLU A 115 0.51 -7.43 -10.97
C GLU A 115 0.71 -7.30 -9.45
N PRO A 116 -0.32 -6.81 -8.73
CA PRO A 116 -0.22 -6.56 -7.31
C PRO A 116 0.11 -7.87 -6.56
N PRO A 117 1.04 -7.84 -5.60
CA PRO A 117 1.35 -9.00 -4.77
C PRO A 117 0.13 -9.51 -3.99
N ARG A 118 0.21 -10.76 -3.54
CA ARG A 118 -0.89 -11.45 -2.85
C ARG A 118 -1.40 -10.65 -1.63
N SER A 119 -0.49 -10.08 -0.84
CA SER A 119 -0.88 -9.31 0.34
C SER A 119 -1.72 -8.08 0.00
N ILE A 120 -1.42 -7.40 -1.12
CA ILE A 120 -2.17 -6.23 -1.61
C ILE A 120 -3.56 -6.64 -2.09
N VAL A 121 -3.67 -7.75 -2.82
CA VAL A 121 -4.98 -8.30 -3.25
C VAL A 121 -5.86 -8.63 -2.05
N GLU A 122 -5.28 -9.20 -1.00
CA GLU A 122 -6.00 -9.53 0.23
C GLU A 122 -6.44 -8.28 1.00
N VAL A 123 -5.56 -7.29 1.13
CA VAL A 123 -5.89 -5.99 1.72
C VAL A 123 -7.04 -5.34 0.96
N ARG A 124 -6.98 -5.27 -0.38
CA ARG A 124 -8.08 -4.74 -1.20
C ARG A 124 -9.38 -5.50 -0.95
N SER A 125 -9.33 -6.82 -0.84
CA SER A 125 -10.49 -7.66 -0.53
C SER A 125 -11.10 -7.35 0.84
N MET A 126 -10.28 -7.13 1.87
CA MET A 126 -10.75 -6.70 3.20
C MET A 126 -11.40 -5.31 3.15
N LEU A 127 -10.78 -4.38 2.42
CA LEU A 127 -11.26 -3.01 2.28
C LEU A 127 -12.56 -2.91 1.45
N CYS A 128 -12.78 -3.81 0.49
CA CYS A 128 -14.01 -3.89 -0.31
C CYS A 128 -15.19 -4.50 0.47
N LYS A 129 -14.95 -5.48 1.35
CA LYS A 129 -16.02 -6.13 2.13
C LYS A 129 -16.81 -5.16 3.01
N ASP A 130 -16.19 -4.09 3.53
CA ASP A 130 -16.88 -3.07 4.35
C ASP A 130 -17.81 -2.15 3.53
N THR A 131 -17.62 -2.07 2.20
CA THR A 131 -18.53 -1.31 1.33
C THR A 131 -19.86 -2.03 1.03
N GLY A 132 -19.97 -3.31 1.41
CA GLY A 132 -21.15 -4.16 1.19
C GLY A 132 -22.30 -4.01 2.20
N SER A 133 -22.15 -3.18 3.24
CA SER A 133 -23.17 -3.02 4.30
C SER A 133 -24.01 -1.74 4.20
N SER A 134 -23.99 -1.04 3.06
CA SER A 134 -24.88 0.09 2.75
C SER A 134 -25.72 -0.09 1.47
N SER A 135 -25.99 -1.34 1.07
CA SER A 135 -27.04 -1.65 0.08
C SER A 135 -28.13 -2.53 0.69
N HIS A 136 -28.73 -2.06 1.79
CA HIS A 136 -30.10 -2.43 2.14
C HIS A 136 -31.06 -1.49 1.41
N LYS A 137 -31.39 -1.84 0.16
CA LYS A 137 -32.72 -1.62 -0.42
C LYS A 137 -32.90 -2.54 -1.62
N LYS A 138 -33.05 -3.84 -1.33
CA LYS A 138 -33.96 -4.68 -2.11
C LYS A 138 -35.35 -4.14 -1.81
N ASN A 139 -35.94 -3.37 -2.71
CA ASN A 139 -37.39 -3.21 -2.69
C ASN A 139 -37.94 -3.79 -3.99
N SER A 140 -38.43 -5.02 -3.82
CA SER A 140 -39.39 -5.68 -4.68
C SER A 140 -40.59 -4.77 -4.90
N TYR A 141 -40.92 -4.45 -6.14
CA TYR A 141 -42.31 -4.35 -6.59
C TYR A 141 -42.39 -4.88 -8.02
N PHE A 142 -42.84 -6.14 -8.12
CA PHE A 142 -43.67 -6.58 -9.23
C PHE A 142 -45.06 -5.99 -9.02
N TYR A 143 -45.57 -5.25 -10.00
CA TYR A 143 -46.93 -5.32 -10.56
C TYR A 143 -46.98 -4.52 -11.85
#